data_AF-A0A839PJ65-F1
#
_entry.id   AF-A0A839PJ65-F1
#
_cell.length_a   1.000
_cell.length_b   1.000
_cell.length_c   1.000
_cell.angle_alpha   90.00
_cell.angle_beta   90.00
_cell.angle_gamma   90.00
#
_symmetry.space_group_name_H-M   'P 1'
#
loop_
_entity.id
_entity.type
_entity.pdbx_description
1 polymer ?
#
loop_
_entity_poly.entity_id
_entity_poly.type
_entity_poly.pdbx_seq_one_letter_code
_entity_poly.pdbx_strand_id
1 'polypeptide(L)'
;MAEIAHNRFAGAVAERLAALQVCSFRHAIEKWPHLNTAMLSRACNGRTLSAGNYLLLCRYLGLDPFEFLIEEKRPRITMKSILNQAVTASVTRET
;
A
#
# COMPACT_ATOMS: atom_id res chain seq x y z
N MET A 1 3.47 -16.41 2.17
CA MET A 1 4.45 -15.31 2.14
C MET A 1 3.67 -14.06 2.48
N ALA A 2 4.05 -13.35 3.54
CA ALA A 2 3.38 -12.12 3.88
C ALA A 2 3.71 -11.06 2.82
N GLU A 3 2.71 -10.29 2.41
CA GLU A 3 2.85 -9.24 1.40
C GLU A 3 2.62 -7.87 2.03
N ILE A 4 3.20 -6.82 1.46
CA ILE A 4 2.96 -5.45 1.91
C ILE A 4 1.85 -4.84 1.06
N ALA A 5 0.85 -4.23 1.72
CA ALA A 5 -0.19 -3.45 1.07
C ALA A 5 0.38 -2.11 0.56
N HIS A 6 1.18 -2.13 -0.50
CA HIS A 6 1.91 -0.95 -1.02
C HIS A 6 1.03 0.27 -1.30
N ASN A 7 -0.21 0.06 -1.75
CA ASN A 7 -1.16 1.17 -1.98
C ASN A 7 -1.61 1.83 -0.67
N ARG A 8 -1.87 1.05 0.38
CA ARG A 8 -2.22 1.59 1.71
C ARG A 8 -1.03 2.30 2.33
N PHE A 9 0.16 1.71 2.17
CA PHE A 9 1.41 2.32 2.61
C PHE A 9 1.66 3.66 1.91
N ALA A 10 1.44 3.74 0.59
CA ALA A 10 1.59 4.98 -0.17
C ALA A 10 0.69 6.12 0.36
N GLY A 11 -0.58 5.80 0.65
CA GLY A 11 -1.52 6.74 1.25
C GLY A 11 -1.03 7.24 2.61
N ALA A 12 -0.65 6.32 3.51
CA ALA A 12 -0.15 6.66 4.84
C ALA A 12 1.14 7.51 4.78
N VAL A 13 2.06 7.21 3.85
CA VAL A 13 3.26 8.01 3.62
C VAL A 13 2.89 9.43 3.17
N ALA A 14 1.97 9.58 2.22
CA ALA A 14 1.54 10.89 1.73
C ALA A 14 0.86 11.72 2.83
N GLU A 15 -0.06 11.12 3.58
CA GLU A 15 -0.71 11.74 4.73
C GLU A 15 0.30 12.18 5.80
N ARG A 16 1.27 11.33 6.10
CA ARG A 16 2.27 11.62 7.12
C ARG A 16 3.25 12.71 6.68
N LEU A 17 3.65 12.73 5.41
CA LEU A 17 4.45 13.81 4.85
C LEU A 17 3.70 15.15 4.89
N ALA A 18 2.40 15.14 4.57
CA ALA A 18 1.56 16.32 4.67
C ALA A 18 1.43 16.82 6.13
N ALA A 19 1.18 15.92 7.08
CA ALA A 19 1.12 16.25 8.50
C ALA A 19 2.43 16.83 9.06
N LEU A 20 3.56 16.37 8.51
CA LEU A 20 4.90 16.86 8.85
C LEU A 20 5.32 18.11 8.06
N GLN A 21 4.39 18.70 7.28
CA GLN A 21 4.58 19.88 6.44
C GLN A 21 5.74 19.72 5.43
N VAL A 22 5.94 18.50 4.94
CA VAL A 22 6.97 18.19 3.96
C VAL A 22 6.43 18.41 2.56
N CYS A 23 6.69 19.60 2.01
CA CYS A 23 6.15 20.03 0.72
C CYS A 23 6.83 19.43 -0.53
N SER A 24 8.02 18.84 -0.39
CA SER A 24 8.75 18.25 -1.52
C SER A 24 9.68 17.12 -1.08
N PHE A 25 10.09 16.26 -2.02
CA PHE A 25 11.10 15.23 -1.73
C PHE A 25 12.46 15.82 -1.36
N ARG A 26 12.82 16.99 -1.88
CA ARG A 26 14.05 17.69 -1.49
C ARG A 26 13.99 18.12 -0.02
N HIS A 27 12.87 18.71 0.40
CA HIS A 27 12.64 19.06 1.80
C HIS A 27 12.65 17.80 2.69
N ALA A 28 12.09 16.68 2.24
CA ALA A 28 12.16 15.41 2.96
C ALA A 28 13.61 14.95 3.18
N ILE A 29 14.47 15.09 2.17
CA ILE A 29 15.89 14.69 2.25
C ILE A 29 16.67 15.66 3.15
N GLU A 30 16.38 16.96 3.09
CA GLU A 30 16.98 17.94 4.01
C GLU A 30 16.63 17.64 5.47
N LYS A 31 15.38 17.21 5.73
CA LYS A 31 14.92 16.79 7.07
C LYS A 31 15.48 15.42 7.49
N TRP A 32 15.59 14.48 6.55
CA TRP A 32 16.10 13.13 6.78
C TRP A 32 17.16 12.76 5.72
N PRO A 33 18.44 13.06 5.97
CA PRO A 33 19.52 12.87 5.00
C PRO A 33 19.75 11.42 4.55
N HIS A 34 19.27 10.46 5.33
CA HIS A 34 19.35 9.03 5.01
C HIS A 34 18.29 8.56 4.02
N LEU A 35 17.26 9.37 3.75
CA LEU A 35 16.28 9.11 2.72
C LEU A 35 16.82 9.57 1.36
N ASN A 36 16.30 8.97 0.28
CA ASN A 36 16.61 9.39 -1.07
C ASN A 36 15.33 9.58 -1.90
N THR A 37 15.45 10.38 -2.96
CA THR A 37 14.30 10.75 -3.82
C THR A 37 13.64 9.53 -4.46
N ALA A 38 14.43 8.54 -4.86
CA ALA A 38 13.92 7.33 -5.50
C ALA A 38 13.06 6.49 -4.53
N MET A 39 13.47 6.41 -3.26
CA MET A 39 12.75 5.73 -2.19
C MET A 39 11.41 6.42 -1.92
N LEU A 40 11.42 7.74 -1.76
CA LEU A 40 10.21 8.54 -1.52
C LEU A 40 9.24 8.46 -2.71
N SER A 41 9.76 8.59 -3.93
CA SER A 41 8.95 8.45 -5.15
C SER A 41 8.32 7.07 -5.25
N ARG A 42 9.07 6.00 -4.98
CA ARG A 42 8.51 4.63 -4.99
C ARG A 42 7.44 4.45 -3.93
N ALA A 43 7.68 4.95 -2.71
CA ALA A 43 6.73 4.88 -1.60
C ALA A 43 5.41 5.58 -1.94
N CYS A 44 5.46 6.84 -2.38
CA CYS A 44 4.25 7.61 -2.73
C CYS A 44 3.50 7.05 -3.94
N ASN A 45 4.19 6.36 -4.86
CA ASN A 45 3.58 5.73 -6.04
C ASN A 45 3.15 4.28 -5.81
N GLY A 46 3.19 3.77 -4.57
CA GLY A 46 2.79 2.39 -4.25
C GLY A 46 3.67 1.32 -4.93
N ARG A 47 4.91 1.65 -5.28
CA ARG A 47 5.85 0.71 -5.89
C ARG A 47 6.51 -0.15 -4.81
N THR A 48 7.02 -1.30 -5.25
CA THR A 48 7.77 -2.20 -4.38
C THR A 48 9.05 -1.54 -3.86
N LEU A 49 9.30 -1.74 -2.57
CA LEU A 49 10.48 -1.28 -1.85
C LEU A 49 11.22 -2.50 -1.31
N SER A 50 12.54 -2.38 -1.14
CA SER A 50 13.27 -3.36 -0.34
C SER A 50 12.79 -3.29 1.11
N ALA A 51 12.88 -4.41 1.83
CA ALA A 51 12.49 -4.47 3.24
C ALA A 51 13.19 -3.41 4.09
N GLY A 52 14.49 -3.16 3.84
CA GLY A 52 15.24 -2.12 4.53
C GLY A 52 14.69 -0.71 4.30
N ASN A 53 14.38 -0.34 3.05
CA ASN A 53 13.84 0.98 2.73
C ASN A 53 12.43 1.18 3.30
N TYR A 54 11.62 0.12 3.29
CA TYR A 54 10.30 0.11 3.90
C TYR A 54 10.37 0.40 5.40
N LEU A 55 11.20 -0.35 6.14
CA LEU A 55 11.37 -0.17 7.59
C LEU A 55 11.98 1.19 7.93
N LEU A 56 12.91 1.68 7.09
CA LEU A 56 13.52 2.99 7.27
C LEU A 56 12.47 4.10 7.17
N LEU A 57 11.59 4.05 6.17
CA LEU A 57 10.48 5.00 6.04
C LEU A 57 9.51 4.91 7.22
N CYS A 58 9.17 3.70 7.65
CA CYS A 58 8.31 3.50 8.81
C CYS A 58 8.91 4.17 10.06
N ARG A 59 10.21 3.98 10.29
CA ARG A 59 10.94 4.60 11.40
C ARG A 59 10.90 6.13 11.36
N TYR A 60 11.21 6.74 10.22
CA TYR A 60 11.29 8.21 10.11
C TYR A 60 9.93 8.90 10.10
N LEU A 61 8.92 8.24 9.52
CA LEU A 61 7.57 8.76 9.47
C LEU A 61 6.76 8.40 10.72
N GLY A 62 7.27 7.51 11.59
CA GLY A 62 6.56 7.04 12.77
C GLY A 62 5.32 6.21 12.41
N LEU A 63 5.44 5.39 11.36
CA LEU A 63 4.42 4.44 10.94
C LEU A 63 4.75 3.07 11.51
N ASP A 64 3.73 2.28 11.85
CA ASP A 64 3.93 0.89 12.26
C ASP A 64 4.10 0.01 11.00
N PRO A 65 5.24 -0.70 10.84
CA PRO A 65 5.44 -1.57 9.69
C PRO A 65 4.48 -2.76 9.63
N PHE A 66 3.80 -3.13 10.71
CA PHE A 66 2.86 -4.25 10.71
C PHE A 66 1.44 -3.85 10.24
N GLU A 67 1.08 -2.57 10.28
CA GLU A 67 -0.24 -2.10 9.79
C GLU A 67 -0.48 -2.37 8.30
N PHE A 68 0.60 -2.47 7.53
CA PHE A 68 0.55 -2.71 6.08
C PHE A 68 0.83 -4.16 5.71
N LEU A 69 1.03 -5.04 6.70
CA LEU A 69 1.26 -6.45 6.46
C LEU A 69 -0.07 -7.14 6.10
N ILE A 70 -0.06 -7.83 4.96
CA ILE A 70 -1.15 -8.70 4.54
C ILE A 70 -0.80 -10.11 5.00
N GLU A 71 -1.40 -10.51 6.13
CA GLU A 71 -1.24 -11.86 6.70
C GLU A 71 -2.13 -12.88 5.98
N GLU A 72 -3.32 -12.46 5.56
CA GLU A 72 -4.25 -13.33 4.84
C GLU A 72 -3.98 -13.30 3.34
N LYS A 73 -3.71 -14.48 2.75
CA LYS A 73 -3.79 -14.63 1.30
C LYS A 73 -5.19 -14.18 0.86
N ARG A 74 -5.28 -13.05 0.14
CA ARG A 74 -6.52 -12.68 -0.55
C ARG A 74 -6.98 -13.91 -1.33
N PRO A 75 -8.22 -14.41 -1.13
CA PRO A 75 -8.69 -15.57 -1.86
C PRO A 75 -8.55 -15.27 -3.35
N ARG A 76 -7.80 -16.12 -4.05
CA ARG A 76 -7.55 -15.94 -5.49
C ARG A 76 -8.90 -16.04 -6.19
N ILE A 77 -9.46 -14.91 -6.61
CA ILE A 77 -10.66 -14.90 -7.43
C ILE A 77 -10.29 -15.55 -8.76
N THR A 78 -10.78 -16.76 -8.96
CA THR A 78 -10.63 -17.55 -10.18
C THR A 78 -12.00 -17.70 -10.83
N MET A 79 -12.06 -18.02 -12.13
CA MET A 79 -13.34 -18.33 -12.78
C MET A 79 -14.12 -19.40 -12.01
N LYS A 80 -13.42 -20.36 -11.38
CA LYS A 80 -14.01 -21.38 -10.51
C LYS A 80 -14.64 -20.80 -9.24
N SER A 81 -14.02 -19.81 -8.59
CA SER A 81 -14.62 -19.16 -7.40
C SER A 81 -15.78 -18.24 -7.77
N ILE A 82 -15.78 -17.64 -8.96
CA ILE A 82 -16.89 -16.81 -9.45
C ILE A 82 -18.10 -17.70 -9.78
N LEU A 83 -17.89 -18.82 -10.47
CA LEU A 83 -18.95 -19.79 -10.77
C LEU A 83 -19.58 -20.41 -9.52
N ASN A 84 -18.84 -20.48 -8.41
CA ASN A 84 -19.32 -20.99 -7.13
C ASN A 84 -20.04 -19.92 -6.28
N GLN A 85 -20.13 -18.67 -6.73
CA GLN A 85 -20.97 -17.68 -6.06
C GLN A 85 -22.43 -18.00 -6.38
N ALA A 86 -23.27 -18.06 -5.35
CA ALA A 86 -24.71 -18.24 -5.49
C ALA A 86 -25.31 -16.98 -6.14
N VAL A 87 -25.28 -16.92 -7.47
CA VAL A 87 -26.00 -15.90 -8.22
C VAL A 87 -27.44 -16.34 -8.32
N THR A 88 -28.37 -15.43 -8.02
CA THR A 88 -29.81 -15.64 -8.17
C THR A 88 -30.11 -16.09 -9.60
N ALA A 89 -30.79 -17.22 -9.75
CA ALA A 89 -31.09 -17.80 -11.06
C ALA A 89 -31.77 -16.75 -11.96
N SER A 90 -31.37 -16.68 -13.23
CA SER A 90 -32.01 -15.81 -14.21
C SER A 90 -33.45 -16.27 -14.41
N VAL A 91 -34.41 -15.51 -13.89
CA VAL A 91 -35.83 -15.78 -14.07
C VAL A 91 -36.28 -15.24 -15.42
N THR A 92 -36.95 -16.07 -16.21
CA THR A 92 -37.56 -15.65 -17.47
C THR A 92 -38.68 -14.65 -17.19
N ARG A 93 -38.61 -13.48 -17.81
CA ARG A 93 -39.66 -12.47 -17.72
C ARG A 93 -40.90 -13.01 -18.43
N GLU A 94 -41.98 -13.25 -17.69
CA GLU A 94 -43.27 -13.58 -18.28
C GLU A 94 -43.77 -12.36 -19.07
N THR A 95 -44.11 -12.58 -20.34
CA THR A 95 -44.69 -11.60 -21.27
C THR A 95 -46.19 -11.53 -21.13
#